data_AF-A0A814N2P4-F1
#
_entry.id   AF-A0A814N2P4-F1
#
_cell.length_a   1.000
_cell.length_b   1.000
_cell.length_c   1.000
_cell.angle_alpha   90.00
_cell.angle_beta   90.00
_cell.angle_gamma   90.00
#
_symmetry.space_group_name_H-M   'P 1'
#
loop_
_entity.id
_entity.type
_entity.pdbx_description
1 polymer ?
#
loop_
_entity_poly.entity_id
_entity_poly.type
_entity_poly.pdbx_seq_one_letter_code
_entity_poly.pdbx_strand_id
1 'polypeptide(L)'
;MKFHLGQKTCGYKDKEYAYLRNKTHGIEMIQKLLDEHITPNHPEYEHCCHLLNEYAQRGTIESLLTLYTLETPFYHQLHYTINPLAFPLFMHLPDLQARYFQGTSYRGVKMTREEIREYHWALNNRNKVISTGKFASTSIDRHVAEKFASNKSSSTNKISVLLAFHFPKPCDTAIILGKVPEQQLPCISNYEDEQEILVGPRTFF
;
A
#
# COMPACT_ATOMS: atom_id res chain seq x y z
N MET A 1 46.70 10.32 -10.02
CA MET A 1 45.88 9.52 -10.97
C MET A 1 44.54 10.23 -11.12
N LYS A 2 44.32 10.94 -12.23
CA LYS A 2 43.07 11.66 -12.49
C LYS A 2 42.07 10.67 -13.08
N PHE A 3 40.98 10.38 -12.36
CA PHE A 3 39.85 9.66 -12.94
C PHE A 3 39.04 10.66 -13.77
N HIS A 4 39.18 10.61 -15.10
CA HIS A 4 38.21 11.15 -16.03
C HIS A 4 37.09 10.12 -16.19
N LEU A 5 36.04 10.26 -15.37
CA LEU A 5 34.76 9.67 -15.70
C LEU A 5 34.14 10.56 -16.77
N GLY A 6 34.24 10.12 -18.03
CA GLY A 6 33.53 10.72 -19.14
C GLY A 6 32.04 10.71 -18.84
N GLN A 7 31.51 11.88 -18.50
CA GLN A 7 30.07 12.13 -18.52
C GLN A 7 29.62 11.99 -19.98
N LYS A 8 29.07 10.82 -20.32
CA LYS A 8 28.10 10.76 -21.41
C LYS A 8 26.93 11.62 -20.95
N THR A 9 26.75 12.75 -21.63
CA THR A 9 25.64 13.68 -21.50
C THR A 9 24.32 12.96 -21.72
N CYS A 10 23.79 12.37 -20.67
CA CYS A 10 22.38 12.02 -20.59
C CYS A 10 21.68 13.29 -20.10
N GLY A 11 20.72 13.81 -20.88
CA GLY A 11 20.08 15.12 -20.64
C GLY A 11 19.20 15.21 -19.39
N TYR A 12 19.32 14.27 -18.45
CA TYR A 12 18.56 14.23 -17.21
C TYR A 12 19.33 14.94 -16.10
N LYS A 13 18.63 15.76 -15.31
CA LYS A 13 19.20 16.33 -14.08
C LYS A 13 19.46 15.20 -13.06
N ASP A 14 20.42 15.34 -12.14
CA ASP A 14 20.80 14.27 -11.18
C ASP A 14 19.61 13.67 -10.40
N LYS A 15 18.61 14.49 -10.06
CA LYS A 15 17.36 14.05 -9.39
C LYS A 15 16.47 13.20 -10.30
N GLU A 16 16.41 13.55 -11.58
CA GLU A 16 15.64 12.85 -12.60
C GLU A 16 16.29 11.51 -12.96
N TYR A 17 17.62 11.47 -13.00
CA TYR A 17 18.40 10.24 -13.16
C TYR A 17 18.21 9.27 -11.97
N ALA A 18 18.25 9.79 -10.74
CA ALA A 18 17.97 8.99 -9.54
C ALA A 18 16.53 8.45 -9.53
N TYR A 19 15.56 9.26 -9.96
CA TYR A 19 14.17 8.84 -10.10
C TYR A 19 14.01 7.71 -11.12
N LEU A 20 14.53 7.88 -12.34
CA LEU A 20 14.43 6.87 -13.40
C LEU A 20 15.10 5.55 -12.99
N ARG A 21 16.29 5.62 -12.37
CA ARG A 21 16.99 4.43 -11.87
C ARG A 21 16.19 3.70 -10.79
N ASN A 22 15.57 4.43 -9.87
CA ASN A 22 14.75 3.84 -8.82
C ASN A 22 13.41 3.31 -9.36
N LYS A 23 12.82 3.96 -10.36
CA LYS A 23 11.60 3.49 -11.04
C LYS A 23 11.84 2.16 -11.76
N THR A 24 12.90 2.09 -12.59
CA THR A 24 13.25 0.85 -13.30
C THR A 24 13.55 -0.28 -12.32
N HIS A 25 14.33 -0.02 -11.26
CA HIS A 25 14.60 -1.00 -10.24
C HIS A 25 13.34 -1.47 -9.49
N GLY A 26 12.42 -0.56 -9.17
CA GLY A 26 11.14 -0.89 -8.56
C GLY A 26 10.28 -1.79 -9.44
N ILE A 27 10.20 -1.49 -10.75
CA ILE A 27 9.49 -2.33 -11.72
C ILE A 27 10.11 -3.72 -11.82
N GLU A 28 11.44 -3.82 -11.92
CA GLU A 28 12.14 -5.11 -11.95
C GLU A 28 11.88 -5.93 -10.68
N MET A 29 11.87 -5.30 -9.51
CA MET A 29 11.56 -5.97 -8.25
C MET A 29 10.11 -6.46 -8.20
N ILE A 30 9.14 -5.66 -8.67
CA ILE A 30 7.73 -6.08 -8.72
C ILE A 30 7.57 -7.23 -9.73
N GLN A 31 8.15 -7.12 -10.93
CA GLN A 31 8.11 -8.19 -11.94
C GLN A 31 8.66 -9.49 -11.37
N LYS A 32 9.82 -9.44 -10.71
CA LYS A 32 10.42 -10.61 -10.07
C LYS A 32 9.48 -11.25 -9.04
N LEU A 33 8.81 -10.45 -8.21
CA LEU A 33 7.84 -10.96 -7.24
C LEU A 33 6.61 -11.59 -7.92
N LEU A 34 6.15 -11.02 -9.03
CA LEU A 34 5.08 -11.62 -9.84
C LEU A 34 5.53 -12.96 -10.39
N ASP A 35 6.69 -13.03 -11.05
CA ASP A 35 7.20 -14.27 -11.66
C ASP A 35 7.43 -15.38 -10.63
N GLU A 36 7.90 -15.03 -9.42
CA GLU A 36 8.18 -15.99 -8.35
C GLU A 36 6.92 -16.52 -7.64
N HIS A 37 5.86 -15.71 -7.51
CA HIS A 37 4.71 -16.03 -6.65
C HIS A 37 3.36 -16.11 -7.36
N ILE A 38 3.24 -15.48 -8.53
CA ILE A 38 2.11 -15.56 -9.44
C ILE A 38 2.67 -16.17 -10.72
N THR A 39 2.94 -17.47 -10.71
CA THR A 39 3.54 -18.14 -11.89
C THR A 39 2.66 -17.97 -13.13
N PRO A 40 3.19 -18.11 -14.36
CA PRO A 40 2.41 -17.93 -15.61
C PRO A 40 1.12 -18.74 -15.76
N ASN A 41 0.97 -19.82 -14.98
CA ASN A 41 -0.25 -20.64 -14.97
C ASN A 41 -1.36 -20.07 -14.06
N HIS A 42 -1.09 -19.02 -13.30
CA HIS A 42 -2.05 -18.40 -12.40
C HIS A 42 -3.06 -17.55 -13.21
N PRO A 43 -4.38 -17.62 -12.93
CA PRO A 43 -5.40 -16.90 -13.70
C PRO A 43 -5.16 -15.38 -13.82
N GLU A 44 -4.67 -14.76 -12.75
CA GLU A 44 -4.40 -13.32 -12.69
C GLU A 44 -3.02 -12.92 -13.26
N TYR A 45 -2.17 -13.85 -13.71
CA TYR A 45 -0.78 -13.51 -14.08
C TYR A 45 -0.71 -12.47 -15.21
N GLU A 46 -1.46 -12.69 -16.29
CA GLU A 46 -1.48 -11.77 -17.44
C GLU A 46 -2.02 -10.40 -17.05
N HIS A 47 -3.06 -10.37 -16.21
CA HIS A 47 -3.63 -9.13 -15.68
C HIS A 47 -2.62 -8.37 -14.81
N CYS A 48 -1.91 -9.07 -13.92
CA CYS A 48 -0.85 -8.48 -13.09
C CYS A 48 0.27 -7.87 -13.96
N CYS A 49 0.72 -8.61 -14.97
CA CYS A 49 1.70 -8.13 -15.93
C CYS A 49 1.20 -6.92 -16.72
N HIS A 50 -0.08 -6.91 -17.11
CA HIS A 50 -0.69 -5.78 -17.80
C HIS A 50 -0.66 -4.50 -16.94
N LEU A 51 -1.09 -4.59 -15.68
CA LEU A 51 -1.09 -3.46 -14.74
C LEU A 51 0.33 -2.93 -14.49
N LEU A 52 1.32 -3.81 -14.31
CA LEU A 52 2.71 -3.39 -14.16
C LEU A 52 3.26 -2.70 -15.42
N ASN A 53 2.93 -3.23 -16.60
CA ASN A 53 3.30 -2.61 -17.87
C ASN A 53 2.65 -1.24 -18.07
N GLU A 54 1.40 -1.08 -17.63
CA GLU A 54 0.71 0.22 -17.66
C GLU A 54 1.45 1.24 -16.80
N TYR A 55 1.84 0.88 -15.57
CA TYR A 55 2.69 1.74 -14.73
C TYR A 55 4.02 2.08 -15.39
N ALA A 56 4.68 1.10 -16.00
CA ALA A 56 5.97 1.29 -16.66
C ALA A 56 5.85 2.33 -17.79
N GLN A 57 4.82 2.22 -18.62
CA GLN A 57 4.59 3.06 -19.79
C GLN A 57 4.04 4.44 -19.45
N ARG A 58 3.01 4.51 -18.60
CA ARG A 58 2.26 5.75 -18.32
C ARG A 58 2.81 6.50 -17.11
N GLY A 59 3.43 5.80 -16.17
CA GLY A 59 3.94 6.38 -14.92
C GLY A 59 2.84 6.76 -13.93
N THR A 60 1.63 6.24 -14.07
CA THR A 60 0.48 6.51 -13.19
C THR A 60 0.36 5.44 -12.11
N ILE A 61 0.37 5.85 -10.85
CA ILE A 61 0.41 4.95 -9.68
C ILE A 61 -0.84 4.09 -9.52
N GLU A 62 -1.96 4.50 -10.11
CA GLU A 62 -3.25 3.84 -10.04
C GLU A 62 -3.18 2.37 -10.46
N SER A 63 -2.46 2.06 -11.53
CA SER A 63 -2.27 0.68 -12.00
C SER A 63 -1.54 -0.21 -10.98
N LEU A 64 -0.55 0.33 -10.26
CA LEU A 64 0.11 -0.40 -9.16
C LEU A 64 -0.78 -0.53 -7.92
N LEU A 65 -1.62 0.46 -7.65
CA LEU A 65 -2.59 0.39 -6.56
C LEU A 65 -3.68 -0.63 -6.88
N THR A 66 -4.17 -0.70 -8.13
CA THR A 66 -5.08 -1.76 -8.57
C THR A 66 -4.42 -3.14 -8.43
N LEU A 67 -3.15 -3.29 -8.85
CA LEU A 67 -2.37 -4.52 -8.67
C LEU A 67 -2.30 -4.95 -7.19
N TYR A 68 -2.10 -3.98 -6.28
CA TYR A 68 -2.09 -4.25 -4.84
C TYR A 68 -3.42 -4.81 -4.33
N THR A 69 -4.54 -4.39 -4.90
CA THR A 69 -5.88 -4.84 -4.46
C THR A 69 -6.29 -6.19 -5.02
N LEU A 70 -5.54 -6.80 -5.93
CA LEU A 70 -5.87 -8.14 -6.43
C LEU A 70 -5.62 -9.20 -5.35
N GLU A 71 -6.59 -10.09 -5.12
CA GLU A 71 -6.46 -11.24 -4.20
C GLU A 71 -5.52 -12.31 -4.81
N THR A 72 -4.24 -12.02 -4.75
CA THR A 72 -3.17 -12.86 -5.30
C THR A 72 -2.06 -13.06 -4.27
N PRO A 73 -1.21 -14.10 -4.44
CA PRO A 73 -0.05 -14.29 -3.57
C PRO A 73 0.89 -13.08 -3.48
N PHE A 74 0.91 -12.21 -4.49
CA PHE A 74 1.68 -10.96 -4.49
C PHE A 74 1.31 -10.05 -3.31
N TYR A 75 0.02 -9.89 -3.01
CA TYR A 75 -0.45 -9.12 -1.84
C TYR A 75 0.18 -9.62 -0.54
N HIS A 76 0.24 -10.94 -0.36
CA HIS A 76 0.86 -11.55 0.81
C HIS A 76 2.36 -11.29 0.88
N GLN A 77 3.06 -11.25 -0.25
CA GLN A 77 4.49 -10.96 -0.28
C GLN A 77 4.83 -9.52 0.06
N LEU A 78 3.98 -8.57 -0.30
CA LEU A 78 4.15 -7.16 0.08
C LEU A 78 4.08 -6.95 1.61
N HIS A 79 3.50 -7.88 2.36
CA HIS A 79 3.63 -7.86 3.82
C HIS A 79 5.05 -8.20 4.29
N TYR A 80 5.89 -8.89 3.52
CA TYR A 80 7.27 -9.21 3.89
C TYR A 80 8.27 -8.23 3.27
N THR A 81 8.02 -7.81 2.03
CA THR A 81 8.87 -6.91 1.26
C THR A 81 8.08 -5.66 0.85
N ILE A 82 8.00 -4.66 1.74
CA ILE A 82 7.21 -3.45 1.50
C ILE A 82 7.80 -2.51 0.43
N ASN A 83 9.13 -2.53 0.26
CA ASN A 83 9.87 -1.52 -0.50
C ASN A 83 9.46 -1.41 -1.98
N PRO A 84 9.19 -2.50 -2.72
CA PRO A 84 8.86 -2.43 -4.15
C PRO A 84 7.63 -1.59 -4.44
N LEU A 85 6.63 -1.57 -3.56
CA LEU A 85 5.42 -0.75 -3.72
C LEU A 85 5.46 0.55 -2.90
N ALA A 86 6.10 0.54 -1.72
CA ALA A 86 6.19 1.72 -0.87
C ALA A 86 6.93 2.87 -1.53
N PHE A 87 8.06 2.61 -2.19
CA PHE A 87 8.83 3.67 -2.85
C PHE A 87 8.05 4.33 -4.00
N PRO A 88 7.45 3.59 -4.97
CA PRO A 88 6.56 4.18 -5.97
C PRO A 88 5.43 4.99 -5.34
N LEU A 89 4.73 4.47 -4.32
CA LEU A 89 3.67 5.22 -3.67
C LEU A 89 4.18 6.56 -3.12
N PHE A 90 5.29 6.57 -2.38
CA PHE A 90 5.84 7.81 -1.81
C PHE A 90 6.21 8.84 -2.87
N MET A 91 6.71 8.40 -4.03
CA MET A 91 7.03 9.28 -5.14
C MET A 91 5.79 9.90 -5.79
N HIS A 92 4.65 9.20 -5.73
CA HIS A 92 3.38 9.60 -6.35
C HIS A 92 2.36 10.17 -5.36
N LEU A 93 2.69 10.35 -4.07
CA LEU A 93 1.76 10.98 -3.12
C LEU A 93 1.23 12.33 -3.60
N PRO A 94 2.06 13.25 -4.15
CA PRO A 94 1.55 14.53 -4.67
C PRO A 94 0.47 14.36 -5.74
N ASP A 95 0.57 13.32 -6.58
CA ASP A 95 -0.41 13.03 -7.64
C ASP A 95 -1.74 12.52 -7.06
N LEU A 96 -1.72 11.97 -5.83
CA LEU A 96 -2.86 11.39 -5.13
C LEU A 96 -3.57 12.38 -4.19
N GLN A 97 -3.26 13.68 -4.23
CA GLN A 97 -3.82 14.66 -3.28
C GLN A 97 -5.35 14.66 -3.24
N ALA A 98 -6.01 14.47 -4.39
CA ALA A 98 -7.47 14.39 -4.48
C ALA A 98 -8.07 13.12 -3.85
N ARG A 99 -7.23 12.15 -3.49
CA ARG A 99 -7.59 10.89 -2.83
C ARG A 99 -7.14 10.82 -1.37
N TYR A 100 -6.58 11.89 -0.81
CA TYR A 100 -6.18 11.91 0.61
C TYR A 100 -7.42 11.75 1.50
N PHE A 101 -7.35 10.79 2.41
CA PHE A 101 -8.45 10.46 3.29
C PHE A 101 -8.47 11.35 4.53
N GLN A 102 -9.68 11.74 4.93
CA GLN A 102 -10.00 12.36 6.21
C GLN A 102 -11.19 11.63 6.80
N GLY A 103 -11.15 11.35 8.11
CA GLY A 103 -12.21 10.65 8.82
C GLY A 103 -11.68 9.44 9.59
N THR A 104 -12.55 8.46 9.80
CA THR A 104 -12.20 7.22 10.51
C THR A 104 -12.28 6.04 9.54
N SER A 105 -11.23 5.23 9.51
CA SER A 105 -11.23 3.93 8.82
C SER A 105 -11.00 2.79 9.81
N TYR A 106 -11.43 1.59 9.43
CA TYR A 106 -11.47 0.42 10.29
C TYR A 106 -10.70 -0.75 9.67
N ARG A 107 -10.03 -1.52 10.52
CA ARG A 107 -9.36 -2.77 10.11
C ARG A 107 -9.66 -3.89 11.08
N GLY A 108 -10.27 -4.94 10.57
CA GLY A 108 -10.40 -6.20 11.32
C GLY A 108 -9.12 -7.01 11.24
N VAL A 109 -8.58 -7.41 12.39
CA VAL A 109 -7.38 -8.24 12.48
C VAL A 109 -7.47 -9.26 13.62
N LYS A 110 -6.58 -10.24 13.60
CA LYS A 110 -6.39 -11.21 14.67
C LYS A 110 -5.06 -10.94 15.36
N MET A 111 -5.10 -10.62 16.65
CA MET A 111 -3.92 -10.29 17.44
C MET A 111 -3.76 -11.23 18.64
N THR A 112 -2.54 -11.44 19.06
CA THR A 112 -2.18 -12.04 20.35
C THR A 112 -2.47 -11.07 21.50
N ARG A 113 -2.54 -11.59 22.73
CA ARG A 113 -2.68 -10.74 23.93
C ARG A 113 -1.50 -9.80 24.13
N GLU A 114 -0.31 -10.18 23.67
CA GLU A 114 0.90 -9.36 23.76
C GLU A 114 0.81 -8.16 22.83
N GLU A 115 0.48 -8.36 21.55
CA GLU A 115 0.26 -7.26 20.59
C GLU A 115 -0.80 -6.28 21.12
N ILE A 116 -1.94 -6.78 21.61
CA ILE A 116 -2.99 -5.94 22.20
C ILE A 116 -2.47 -5.10 23.37
N ARG A 117 -1.63 -5.69 24.24
CA ARG A 117 -1.01 -4.98 25.36
C ARG A 117 -0.06 -3.87 24.88
N GLU A 118 0.69 -4.08 23.80
CA GLU A 118 1.56 -3.06 23.23
C GLU A 118 0.77 -1.85 22.72
N TYR A 119 -0.33 -2.09 22.00
CA TYR A 119 -1.24 -1.03 21.57
C TYR A 119 -1.81 -0.27 22.77
N HIS A 120 -2.33 -0.97 23.78
CA HIS A 120 -2.83 -0.31 24.99
C HIS A 120 -1.76 0.45 25.76
N TRP A 121 -0.54 -0.08 25.84
CA TRP A 121 0.57 0.62 26.46
C TRP A 121 0.87 1.92 25.70
N ALA A 122 0.96 1.89 24.38
CA ALA A 122 1.22 3.09 23.57
C ALA A 122 0.10 4.14 23.74
N LEU A 123 -1.18 3.72 23.73
CA LEU A 123 -2.33 4.62 23.91
C LEU A 123 -2.39 5.28 25.30
N ASN A 124 -1.92 4.59 26.34
CA ASN A 124 -1.96 5.09 27.72
C ASN A 124 -0.73 5.91 28.12
N ASN A 125 0.31 5.95 27.29
CA ASN A 125 1.55 6.67 27.59
C ASN A 125 1.65 7.93 26.71
N ARG A 126 1.66 9.10 27.36
CA ARG A 126 1.85 10.39 26.66
C ARG A 126 3.18 10.38 25.88
N ASN A 127 3.18 11.03 24.71
CA ASN A 127 4.33 11.14 23.80
C ASN A 127 4.83 9.82 23.19
N LYS A 128 3.99 8.78 23.15
CA LYS A 128 4.23 7.59 22.34
C LYS A 128 3.51 7.71 21.02
N VAL A 129 4.12 7.13 19.99
CA VAL A 129 3.61 7.15 18.62
C VAL A 129 3.58 5.72 18.13
N ILE A 130 2.49 5.34 17.50
CA ILE A 130 2.36 4.08 16.79
C ILE A 130 2.58 4.36 15.32
N SER A 131 3.40 3.55 14.64
CA SER A 131 3.59 3.68 13.20
C SER A 131 3.20 2.40 12.47
N THR A 132 2.66 2.56 11.27
CA THR A 132 2.42 1.44 10.37
C THR A 132 3.74 0.97 9.78
N GLY A 133 4.15 -0.26 10.05
CA GLY A 133 5.36 -0.82 9.45
C GLY A 133 5.17 -1.25 7.99
N LYS A 134 3.92 -1.43 7.56
CA LYS A 134 3.51 -2.03 6.28
C LYS A 134 2.25 -1.35 5.79
N PHE A 135 1.88 -1.62 4.54
CA PHE A 135 0.55 -1.30 4.04
C PHE A 135 -0.55 -1.91 4.92
N ALA A 136 -1.58 -1.12 5.16
CA ALA A 136 -2.75 -1.50 5.89
C ALA A 136 -3.98 -1.15 5.05
N SER A 137 -4.55 -2.18 4.42
CA SER A 137 -5.89 -2.08 3.85
C SER A 137 -6.91 -1.94 5.00
N THR A 138 -7.77 -0.93 4.90
CA THR A 138 -8.80 -0.58 5.87
C THR A 138 -10.07 -0.20 5.12
N SER A 139 -11.22 -0.17 5.79
CA SER A 139 -12.51 0.21 5.18
C SER A 139 -13.13 1.39 5.92
N ILE A 140 -13.85 2.26 5.21
CA ILE A 140 -14.73 3.25 5.84
C ILE A 140 -15.91 2.54 6.52
N ASP A 141 -16.40 1.44 5.95
CA ASP A 141 -17.49 0.65 6.52
C ASP A 141 -16.97 -0.28 7.61
N ARG A 142 -17.38 0.02 8.85
CA ARG A 142 -17.07 -0.79 10.02
C ARG A 142 -17.51 -2.25 9.85
N HIS A 143 -18.68 -2.50 9.27
CA HIS A 143 -19.20 -3.86 9.11
C HIS A 143 -18.40 -4.68 8.11
N VAL A 144 -17.89 -4.03 7.05
CA VAL A 144 -16.93 -4.66 6.13
C VAL A 144 -15.66 -5.04 6.90
N ALA A 145 -15.08 -4.11 7.65
CA ALA A 145 -13.87 -4.36 8.45
C ALA A 145 -14.03 -5.50 9.48
N GLU A 146 -15.18 -5.59 10.15
CA GLU A 146 -15.48 -6.63 11.14
C GLU A 146 -15.46 -8.05 10.53
N LYS A 147 -15.86 -8.20 9.25
CA LYS A 147 -15.81 -9.51 8.55
C LYS A 147 -14.40 -10.06 8.52
N PHE A 148 -13.39 -9.23 8.26
CA PHE A 148 -11.98 -9.64 8.24
C PHE A 148 -11.45 -10.09 9.60
N ALA A 149 -11.95 -9.51 10.71
CA ALA A 149 -11.62 -9.98 12.05
C ALA A 149 -12.34 -11.29 12.42
N SER A 150 -13.48 -11.58 11.78
CA SER A 150 -14.31 -12.75 12.07
C SER A 150 -13.89 -14.02 11.31
N ASN A 151 -13.10 -13.87 10.23
CA ASN A 151 -12.63 -14.99 9.42
C ASN A 151 -11.96 -16.08 10.28
N LYS A 152 -12.35 -17.33 10.03
CA LYS A 152 -12.04 -18.53 10.83
C LYS A 152 -10.56 -18.88 10.78
N SER A 153 -9.74 -18.16 11.55
CA SER A 153 -8.41 -18.64 11.92
C SER A 153 -8.56 -19.66 13.05
N SER A 154 -8.04 -20.87 12.83
CA SER A 154 -8.07 -22.02 13.73
C SER A 154 -7.14 -21.91 14.95
N SER A 155 -6.42 -20.78 15.12
CA SER A 155 -5.51 -20.62 16.26
C SER A 155 -6.26 -20.12 17.50
N THR A 156 -6.31 -20.94 18.54
CA THR A 156 -6.96 -20.63 19.84
C THR A 156 -6.35 -19.44 20.59
N ASN A 157 -5.15 -18.99 20.20
CA ASN A 157 -4.39 -17.96 20.91
C ASN A 157 -4.54 -16.54 20.33
N LYS A 158 -5.38 -16.35 19.30
CA LYS A 158 -5.61 -15.04 18.69
C LYS A 158 -7.01 -14.51 19.00
N ILE A 159 -7.09 -13.21 19.25
CA ILE A 159 -8.31 -12.46 19.59
C ILE A 159 -8.69 -11.62 18.37
N SER A 160 -9.98 -11.59 18.03
CA SER A 160 -10.52 -10.66 17.04
C SER A 160 -10.46 -9.24 17.56
N VAL A 161 -9.78 -8.36 16.83
CA VAL A 161 -9.62 -6.95 17.17
C VAL A 161 -10.07 -6.12 15.99
N LEU A 162 -10.80 -5.05 16.28
CA LEU A 162 -11.11 -4.00 15.34
C LEU A 162 -10.23 -2.79 15.68
N LEU A 163 -9.33 -2.43 14.77
CA LEU A 163 -8.57 -1.19 14.86
C LEU A 163 -9.37 -0.06 14.22
N ALA A 164 -9.44 1.09 14.88
CA ALA A 164 -10.02 2.31 14.32
C ALA A 164 -8.89 3.34 14.15
N PHE A 165 -8.63 3.75 12.91
CA PHE A 165 -7.65 4.74 12.55
C PHE A 165 -8.35 6.08 12.36
N HIS A 166 -7.94 7.11 13.10
CA HIS A 166 -8.56 8.43 13.06
C HIS A 166 -7.65 9.45 12.39
N PHE A 167 -8.12 10.04 11.30
CA PHE A 167 -7.44 11.05 10.50
C PHE A 167 -8.20 12.38 10.59
N PRO A 168 -7.86 13.27 11.54
CA PRO A 168 -8.63 14.48 11.81
C PRO A 168 -8.58 15.50 10.66
N LYS A 169 -7.56 15.39 9.79
CA LYS A 169 -7.34 16.19 8.59
C LYS A 169 -6.98 15.26 7.43
N PRO A 170 -7.07 15.72 6.17
CA PRO A 170 -6.60 14.94 5.02
C PRO A 170 -5.17 14.46 5.25
N CYS A 171 -4.95 13.15 5.13
CA CYS A 171 -3.67 12.51 5.37
C CYS A 171 -3.09 12.00 4.05
N ASP A 172 -1.88 12.44 3.74
CA ASP A 172 -1.14 12.07 2.53
C ASP A 172 -0.75 10.59 2.49
N THR A 173 -0.69 9.92 3.63
CA THR A 173 -0.40 8.48 3.73
C THR A 173 -1.63 7.62 3.92
N ALA A 174 -2.84 8.18 3.83
CA ALA A 174 -4.10 7.44 3.81
C ALA A 174 -4.84 7.74 2.51
N ILE A 175 -4.91 6.77 1.59
CA ILE A 175 -5.40 6.97 0.22
C ILE A 175 -6.73 6.27 0.03
N ILE A 176 -7.73 6.99 -0.50
CA ILE A 176 -9.02 6.43 -0.90
C ILE A 176 -8.84 5.64 -2.20
N LEU A 177 -8.98 4.31 -2.11
CA LEU A 177 -8.97 3.41 -3.28
C LEU A 177 -10.38 3.20 -3.85
N GLY A 178 -11.41 3.47 -3.05
CA GLY A 178 -12.80 3.53 -3.53
C GLY A 178 -13.06 4.65 -4.55
N LYS A 179 -14.28 4.67 -5.08
CA LYS A 179 -14.79 5.77 -5.91
C LYS A 179 -14.89 7.05 -5.08
N VAL A 180 -14.54 8.20 -5.67
CA VAL A 180 -14.70 9.52 -5.04
C VAL A 180 -15.64 10.38 -5.91
N PRO A 181 -16.96 10.39 -5.62
CA PRO A 181 -17.96 11.00 -6.48
C PRO A 181 -17.78 12.51 -6.70
N GLU A 182 -17.43 13.25 -5.64
CA GLU A 182 -17.34 14.72 -5.67
C GLU A 182 -16.24 15.22 -6.63
N GLN A 183 -15.17 14.43 -6.79
CA GLN A 183 -14.05 14.69 -7.69
C GLN A 183 -14.12 13.87 -8.99
N GLN A 184 -15.20 13.12 -9.21
CA GLN A 184 -15.38 12.23 -10.37
C GLN A 184 -14.23 11.22 -10.55
N LEU A 185 -13.61 10.79 -9.46
CA LEU A 185 -12.52 9.83 -9.50
C LEU A 185 -13.07 8.40 -9.52
N PRO A 186 -12.61 7.54 -10.45
CA PRO A 186 -13.04 6.15 -10.51
C PRO A 186 -12.52 5.35 -9.31
N CYS A 187 -13.14 4.20 -9.06
CA CYS A 187 -12.62 3.21 -8.12
C CYS A 187 -11.30 2.64 -8.65
N ILE A 188 -10.29 2.55 -7.78
CA ILE A 188 -8.99 1.91 -8.07
C ILE A 188 -9.01 0.44 -7.59
N SER A 189 -9.68 0.18 -6.47
CA SER A 189 -9.76 -1.16 -5.89
C SER A 189 -10.62 -2.08 -6.75
N ASN A 190 -10.24 -3.35 -6.82
CA ASN A 190 -11.06 -4.39 -7.44
C ASN A 190 -12.33 -4.71 -6.63
N TYR A 191 -12.39 -4.24 -5.38
CA TYR A 191 -13.52 -4.47 -4.46
C TYR A 191 -14.19 -3.13 -4.12
N GLU A 192 -15.02 -2.62 -5.03
CA GLU A 192 -15.66 -1.29 -4.88
C GLU A 192 -16.56 -1.20 -3.64
N ASP A 193 -17.21 -2.31 -3.26
CA ASP A 193 -18.10 -2.38 -2.10
C ASP A 193 -17.35 -2.32 -0.77
N GLU A 194 -16.04 -2.57 -0.75
CA GLU A 194 -15.24 -2.54 0.48
C GLU A 194 -14.91 -1.11 0.94
N GLN A 195 -15.11 -0.09 0.09
CA GLN A 195 -14.80 1.32 0.40
C GLN A 195 -13.39 1.46 0.99
N GLU A 196 -12.42 0.87 0.29
CA GLU A 196 -11.07 0.68 0.81
C GLU A 196 -10.31 2.00 0.96
N ILE A 197 -9.68 2.16 2.12
CA ILE A 197 -8.67 3.16 2.43
C ILE A 197 -7.34 2.43 2.64
N LEU A 198 -6.37 2.71 1.78
CA LEU A 198 -5.01 2.22 1.93
C LEU A 198 -4.21 3.14 2.84
N VAL A 199 -3.89 2.66 4.02
CA VAL A 199 -2.93 3.33 4.91
C VAL A 199 -1.53 2.84 4.57
N GLY A 200 -0.69 3.76 4.11
CA GLY A 200 0.68 3.49 3.73
C GLY A 200 1.58 3.10 4.92
N PRO A 201 2.77 2.55 4.66
CA PRO A 201 3.78 2.41 5.70
C PRO A 201 4.24 3.79 6.18
N ARG A 202 4.76 3.86 7.41
CA ARG A 202 5.24 5.07 8.07
C ARG A 202 4.16 6.14 8.27
N THR A 203 2.89 5.76 8.32
CA THR A 203 1.83 6.60 8.89
C THR A 203 1.97 6.57 10.41
N PHE A 204 1.94 7.73 11.04
CA PHE A 204 2.14 7.90 12.49
C PHE A 204 0.83 8.31 13.18
N PHE A 205 0.54 7.67 14.31
CA PHE A 205 -0.63 7.89 15.17
C PHE A 205 -0.19 8.20 16.61
#